data_AF-A0A9P6BNQ2-F1
#
_entry.id   AF-A0A9P6BNQ2-F1
#
_cell.length_a   1.000
_cell.length_b   1.000
_cell.length_c   1.000
_cell.angle_alpha   90.00
_cell.angle_beta   90.00
_cell.angle_gamma   90.00
#
_symmetry.space_group_name_H-M   'P 1'
#
loop_
_entity.id
_entity.type
_entity.pdbx_description
1 polymer ?
#
loop_
_entity_poly.entity_id
_entity_poly.type
_entity_poly.pdbx_seq_one_letter_code
_entity_poly.pdbx_strand_id
1 'polypeptide(L)' 'ATVGGKKGVVEPTFVKSDVFAKEGVEFFATNVELGVEGVEKIHPVGNVNQYEQTLIDAAIPELKGNIAKGKKFINGA' A
#
# COMPACT_ATOMS: atom_id res chain seq x y z
N ALA A 1 5.94 0.48 -15.42
CA ALA A 1 7.26 0.91 -15.92
C ALA A 1 8.31 0.20 -15.08
N THR A 2 9.16 -0.62 -15.69
CA THR A 2 10.26 -1.27 -14.98
C THR A 2 11.39 -0.27 -14.82
N VAL A 3 11.99 -0.20 -13.63
CA VAL A 3 13.23 0.57 -13.43
C VAL A 3 14.29 -0.04 -14.34
N GLY A 4 14.70 0.69 -15.38
CA GLY A 4 15.61 0.20 -16.42
C GLY A 4 17.03 -0.09 -15.92
N GLY A 5 17.19 -1.11 -15.07
CA GLY A 5 18.45 -1.53 -14.46
C GLY A 5 18.94 -0.68 -13.29
N LYS A 6 18.20 0.34 -12.85
CA LYS A 6 18.57 1.18 -11.69
C LYS A 6 18.12 0.50 -10.39
N LYS A 7 19.09 0.22 -9.51
CA LYS A 7 18.85 -0.33 -8.16
C LYS A 7 18.66 0.80 -7.15
N GLY A 8 17.86 0.56 -6.11
CA GLY A 8 17.63 1.52 -5.02
C GLY A 8 16.62 2.63 -5.33
N VAL A 9 15.72 2.43 -6.29
CA VAL A 9 14.63 3.39 -6.53
C VAL A 9 13.54 3.14 -5.48
N VAL A 10 13.38 4.08 -4.55
CA VAL A 10 12.35 3.99 -3.51
C VAL A 10 11.27 5.02 -3.81
N GLU A 11 10.04 4.55 -4.06
CA GLU A 11 8.90 5.42 -4.33
C GLU A 11 7.66 5.00 -3.52
N PRO A 12 6.87 5.97 -3.02
CA PRO A 12 5.57 5.68 -2.42
C PRO A 12 4.63 5.07 -3.45
N THR A 13 4.26 3.80 -3.25
CA THR A 13 3.45 3.04 -4.23
C THR A 13 2.32 2.30 -3.54
N PHE A 14 1.09 2.41 -4.09
CA PHE A 14 -0.07 1.63 -3.61
C PHE A 14 0.01 0.20 -4.14
N VAL A 15 0.44 -0.73 -3.27
CA VAL A 15 0.64 -2.14 -3.61
C VAL A 15 -0.12 -3.03 -2.66
N LYS A 16 -0.28 -4.31 -3.03
CA LYS A 16 -0.73 -5.32 -2.07
C LYS A 16 0.32 -5.39 -0.96
N SER A 17 -0.10 -5.14 0.28
CA SER A 17 0.81 -4.93 1.40
C SER A 17 0.26 -5.56 2.66
N ASP A 18 1.13 -6.23 3.42
CA ASP A 18 0.77 -6.85 4.69
C ASP A 18 0.77 -5.86 5.87
N VAL A 19 1.17 -4.61 5.63
CA VAL A 19 1.33 -3.58 6.67
C VAL A 19 0.03 -3.33 7.44
N PHE A 20 -1.11 -3.27 6.75
CA PHE A 20 -2.45 -3.10 7.34
C PHE A 20 -3.39 -4.28 7.06
N ALA A 21 -2.83 -5.43 6.64
CA ALA A 21 -3.63 -6.61 6.30
C ALA A 21 -4.42 -7.13 7.51
N LYS A 22 -3.88 -7.02 8.73
CA LYS A 22 -4.57 -7.38 9.98
C LYS A 22 -5.82 -6.55 10.25
N GLU A 23 -5.88 -5.35 9.69
CA GLU A 23 -7.01 -4.42 9.84
C GLU A 23 -8.02 -4.57 8.69
N GLY A 24 -7.72 -5.47 7.74
CA GLY A 24 -8.53 -5.77 6.58
C GLY A 24 -8.25 -4.88 5.36
N VAL A 25 -7.11 -4.18 5.36
CA VAL A 25 -6.65 -3.37 4.23
C VAL A 25 -5.58 -4.14 3.49
N GLU A 26 -5.97 -4.82 2.41
CA GLU A 26 -5.08 -5.68 1.62
C GLU A 26 -4.15 -4.90 0.69
N PHE A 27 -4.46 -3.64 0.41
CA PHE A 27 -3.67 -2.75 -0.44
C PHE A 27 -3.42 -1.45 0.28
N PHE A 28 -2.16 -1.02 0.37
CA PHE A 28 -1.76 0.20 1.06
C PHE A 28 -0.54 0.83 0.38
N ALA A 29 -0.42 2.16 0.48
CA ALA A 29 0.71 2.90 -0.06
C ALA A 29 1.81 3.06 0.98
N THR A 30 2.97 2.47 0.73
CA THR A 30 4.19 2.72 1.51
C THR A 30 5.37 2.94 0.59
N ASN A 31 6.52 3.29 1.16
CA ASN A 31 7.77 3.31 0.42
C ASN A 31 8.09 1.90 -0.06
N VAL A 32 8.21 1.74 -1.37
CA VAL A 32 8.54 0.48 -2.01
C VAL A 32 9.82 0.66 -2.78
N GLU A 33 10.78 -0.23 -2.54
CA GLU A 33 11.96 -0.36 -3.38
C GLU A 33 11.57 -1.11 -4.65
N LEU A 34 11.76 -0.44 -5.79
CA LEU A 34 11.50 -0.97 -7.11
C LEU A 34 12.79 -1.56 -7.68
N GLY A 35 12.71 -2.84 -8.04
CA GLY A 35 13.74 -3.58 -8.73
C GLY A 35 13.35 -3.87 -10.19
N VAL A 36 14.22 -4.59 -10.90
CA VAL A 36 14.00 -4.91 -12.32
C VAL A 36 12.70 -5.69 -12.58
N GLU A 37 12.28 -6.51 -11.61
CA GLU A 37 11.03 -7.30 -11.65
C GLU A 37 9.82 -6.58 -11.02
N GLY A 38 9.94 -5.28 -10.67
CA GLY A 38 8.87 -4.51 -10.04
C GLY A 38 9.08 -4.33 -8.54
N VAL A 39 8.14 -4.77 -7.69
CA VAL A 39 8.22 -4.59 -6.23
C VAL A 39 9.30 -5.51 -5.66
N GLU A 40 10.42 -4.95 -5.22
CA GLU A 40 11.53 -5.72 -4.63
C GLU A 40 11.38 -5.77 -3.10
N LYS A 41 11.03 -4.65 -2.47
CA LYS A 41 10.85 -4.58 -1.02
C LYS A 41 9.80 -3.56 -0.61
N ILE A 42 8.88 -3.97 0.25
CA ILE A 42 7.88 -3.08 0.86
C ILE A 42 8.40 -2.65 2.23
N HIS A 43 8.57 -1.35 2.43
CA HIS A 43 8.94 -0.80 3.73
C HIS A 43 7.68 -0.55 4.59
N PRO A 44 7.79 -0.69 5.93
CA PRO A 44 6.74 -0.26 6.83
C PRO A 44 6.59 1.27 6.77
N VAL A 45 5.46 1.79 7.27
CA VAL A 45 5.22 3.24 7.38
C VAL A 45 6.30 3.93 8.25
N GLY A 46 6.85 3.21 9.23
CA GLY A 46 7.87 3.74 10.14
C GLY A 46 7.25 4.50 11.31
N ASN A 47 8.04 5.39 11.92
CA ASN A 47 7.55 6.23 13.01
C ASN A 47 6.71 7.38 12.43
N VAL A 48 5.44 7.41 12.80
CA VAL A 48 4.51 8.50 12.51
C VAL A 48 4.25 9.31 13.76
N ASN A 49 3.98 10.60 13.59
CA ASN A 49 3.51 11.44 14.68
C ASN A 49 2.01 11.19 14.95
N GLN A 50 1.51 11.75 16.06
CA GLN A 50 0.12 11.52 16.48
C GLN A 50 -0.92 12.03 15.47
N TYR A 51 -0.60 13.09 14.72
CA TYR A 51 -1.46 13.64 13.68
C TYR A 51 -1.54 12.71 12.47
N GLU A 52 -0.39 12.21 12.01
CA GLU A 52 -0.29 11.22 10.93
C GLU A 52 -0.97 9.89 11.31
N GLN A 53 -0.81 9.42 12.54
CA GLN A 53 -1.52 8.24 13.03
C GLN A 53 -3.03 8.43 12.97
N THR A 54 -3.54 9.60 13.37
CA THR A 54 -4.98 9.92 13.27
C THR A 54 -5.49 9.86 11.83
N LEU A 55 -4.68 10.30 10.85
CA LEU A 55 -5.02 10.20 9.44
C LEU A 55 -5.02 8.75 8.94
N ILE A 56 -4.06 7.93 9.40
CA ILE A 56 -3.98 6.51 9.08
C ILE A 56 -5.21 5.77 9.62
N ASP A 57 -5.56 6.01 10.89
CA ASP A 57 -6.71 5.40 11.56
C ASP A 57 -8.03 5.77 10.88
N ALA A 58 -8.15 7.00 10.38
CA ALA A 58 -9.29 7.43 9.58
C ALA A 58 -9.31 6.83 8.16
N ALA A 59 -8.13 6.63 7.55
CA ALA A 59 -8.01 6.08 6.21
C ALA A 59 -8.26 4.57 6.13
N ILE A 60 -7.90 3.80 7.17
CA ILE A 60 -8.10 2.34 7.23
C ILE A 60 -9.56 1.91 6.92
N PRO A 61 -10.61 2.43 7.59
CA PRO A 61 -11.98 2.04 7.30
C PRO A 61 -12.44 2.44 5.90
N GLU A 62 -12.00 3.60 5.40
CA GLU A 62 -12.34 4.08 4.06
C GLU A 62 -11.70 3.22 2.97
N LEU A 63 -10.40 2.91 3.12
CA LEU A 63 -9.66 2.03 2.20
C LEU A 63 -10.27 0.63 2.17
N LYS A 64 -10.65 0.08 3.32
CA LYS A 64 -11.33 -1.21 3.39
C LYS A 64 -12.63 -1.22 2.58
N GLY A 65 -13.44 -0.17 2.70
CA GLY A 65 -14.66 0.01 1.90
C GLY A 65 -14.38 0.11 0.39
N ASN A 66 -13.37 0.90 0.01
CA ASN A 66 -12.97 1.10 -1.38
C ASN A 66 -12.44 -0.19 -2.03
N ILE A 67 -11.60 -0.95 -1.31
CA ILE A 67 -11.08 -2.24 -1.78
C ILE A 67 -12.22 -3.25 -1.95
N ALA A 68 -13.13 -3.35 -0.97
CA ALA A 68 -14.29 -4.23 -1.07
C ALA A 68 -15.18 -3.86 -2.27
N LYS A 69 -15.40 -2.56 -2.51
CA LYS A 69 -16.15 -2.06 -3.67
C LYS A 69 -15.47 -2.44 -4.99
N GLY A 70 -14.15 -2.28 -5.09
CA GLY A 70 -13.38 -2.70 -6.27
C GLY A 70 -13.46 -4.20 -6.53
N LYS A 71 -13.33 -5.02 -5.49
CA LYS A 71 -13.52 -6.48 -5.59
C LYS A 71 -14.93 -6.86 -6.03
N LYS A 72 -15.95 -6.22 -5.45
CA LYS A 72 -17.36 -6.44 -5.80
C LYS A 72 -17.63 -6.08 -7.26
N PHE A 73 -17.06 -4.96 -7.73
CA PHE A 73 -17.20 -4.53 -9.12
C PHE A 73 -16.68 -5.57 -10.12
N ILE A 74 -15.51 -6.17 -9.85
CA ILE A 74 -14.94 -7.21 -10.72
C ILE A 74 -15.68 -8.54 -10.57
N ASN A 75 -16.05 -8.93 -9.35
CA ASN A 75 -16.67 -10.23 -9.07
C ASN A 75 -18.19 -10.29 -9.33
N GLY A 76 -18.80 -9.18 -9.77
CA GLY A 76 -20.14 -9.17 -10.37
C GLY A 76 -21.28 -9.74 -9.51
N ALA A 77 -21.27 -9.51 -8.21
CA ALA A 77 -22.37 -9.85 -7.30
C ALA A 77 -23.04 -8.58 -6.75
#